data_AF-A0A9D7M0C6-F1
#
_entry.id   AF-A0A9D7M0C6-F1
#
_cell.length_a   1.000
_cell.length_b   1.000
_cell.length_c   1.000
_cell.angle_alpha   90.00
_cell.angle_beta   90.00
_cell.angle_gamma   90.00
#
_symmetry.space_group_name_H-M   'P 1'
#
loop_
_entity.id
_entity.type
_entity.pdbx_description
1 polymer ?
#
loop_
_entity_poly.entity_id
_entity_poly.type
_entity_poly.pdbx_seq_one_letter_code
_entity_poly.pdbx_strand_id
1 'polypeptide(L)'
;MVASIIPNYSCGNTLSIIETIDLRHALFLLATLNSISFDFFARQTVGGTHFNHWILKQMPVVDYDHINESFLSIIIAKIFHLSFTAFDLKPMADEFGYSGNPFVWNERERFQLQCELDAIFAHFYGIEKEEMDYILETFPIVKRKDIAKYGSYRTKETILQLYDEFEWVRNELNEK
;
A
#
# COMPACT_ATOMS: atom_id res chain seq x y z
N MET A 1 3.38 8.92 0.03
CA MET A 1 3.39 9.05 -1.43
C MET A 1 2.00 8.68 -1.90
N VAL A 2 1.60 9.07 -3.11
CA VAL A 2 0.37 8.57 -3.72
C VAL A 2 0.74 8.00 -5.08
N ALA A 3 0.39 6.74 -5.31
CA ALA A 3 0.55 6.06 -6.59
C ALA A 3 -0.82 5.57 -7.08
N SER A 4 -0.99 5.45 -8.38
CA SER A 4 -2.25 5.03 -9.00
C SER A 4 -1.99 4.29 -10.31
N ILE A 5 -2.87 3.34 -10.64
CA ILE A 5 -2.92 2.72 -11.97
C ILE A 5 -3.67 3.67 -12.91
N ILE A 6 -3.02 4.03 -14.01
CA ILE A 6 -3.57 4.96 -15.00
C ILE A 6 -3.64 4.23 -16.35
N PRO A 7 -4.84 3.98 -16.91
CA PRO A 7 -4.97 3.27 -18.17
C PRO A 7 -4.69 4.20 -19.36
N ASN A 8 -3.59 3.97 -20.09
CA ASN A 8 -3.34 4.56 -21.43
C ASN A 8 -3.29 6.11 -21.54
N TYR A 9 -2.85 6.83 -20.50
CA TYR A 9 -2.68 8.28 -20.57
C TYR A 9 -1.22 8.74 -20.48
N SER A 10 -0.87 9.72 -21.29
CA SER A 10 0.42 10.40 -21.22
C SER A 10 0.55 11.18 -19.91
N CYS A 11 1.59 10.90 -19.14
CA CYS A 11 1.91 11.63 -17.91
C CYS A 11 2.99 12.70 -18.18
N GLY A 12 2.90 13.84 -17.50
CA GLY A 12 3.94 14.87 -17.54
C GLY A 12 5.13 14.53 -16.66
N ASN A 13 6.26 15.25 -16.80
CA ASN A 13 7.52 14.97 -16.10
C ASN A 13 7.43 14.91 -14.55
N THR A 14 6.41 15.52 -13.95
CA THR A 14 6.18 15.50 -12.49
C THR A 14 5.48 14.22 -12.01
N LEU A 15 4.81 13.51 -12.91
CA LEU A 15 4.15 12.23 -12.64
C LEU A 15 4.99 11.12 -13.30
N SER A 16 5.86 10.50 -12.50
CA SER A 16 6.71 9.41 -12.99
C SER A 16 5.87 8.18 -13.34
N ILE A 17 6.12 7.63 -14.53
CA ILE A 17 5.54 6.37 -14.98
C ILE A 17 6.49 5.24 -14.60
N ILE A 18 5.93 4.18 -14.04
CA ILE A 18 6.67 2.94 -13.76
C ILE A 18 6.00 1.84 -14.58
N GLU A 19 6.77 1.23 -15.47
CA GLU A 19 6.34 0.04 -16.21
C GLU A 19 6.76 -1.21 -15.42
N THR A 20 5.85 -2.18 -15.32
CA THR A 20 6.07 -3.45 -14.64
C THR A 20 5.94 -4.62 -15.62
N ILE A 21 6.39 -5.79 -15.18
CA ILE A 21 6.41 -7.01 -16.01
C ILE A 21 4.98 -7.49 -16.31
N ASP A 22 4.13 -7.47 -15.29
CA ASP A 22 2.72 -7.86 -15.38
C ASP A 22 1.85 -7.05 -14.40
N LEU A 23 0.54 -7.29 -14.43
CA LEU A 23 -0.43 -6.69 -13.53
C LEU A 23 -0.21 -7.04 -12.05
N ARG A 24 0.25 -8.24 -11.71
CA ARG A 24 0.45 -8.62 -10.30
C ARG A 24 1.60 -7.81 -9.69
N HIS A 25 2.70 -7.65 -10.43
CA HIS A 25 3.79 -6.75 -10.05
C HIS A 25 3.32 -5.30 -9.96
N ALA A 26 2.47 -4.84 -10.90
CA ALA A 26 1.90 -3.50 -10.87
C ALA A 26 1.07 -3.26 -9.60
N LEU A 27 0.18 -4.19 -9.26
CA LEU A 27 -0.68 -4.11 -8.07
C LEU A 27 0.16 -4.17 -6.80
N PHE A 28 1.11 -5.10 -6.71
CA PHE A 28 1.98 -5.19 -5.54
C PHE A 28 2.77 -3.91 -5.32
N LEU A 29 3.42 -3.40 -6.36
CA LEU A 29 4.15 -2.13 -6.32
C LEU A 29 3.23 -0.96 -5.96
N LEU A 30 2.01 -0.92 -6.49
CA LEU A 30 1.02 0.09 -6.15
C LEU A 30 0.75 0.12 -4.65
N ALA A 31 0.61 -1.05 -4.01
CA ALA A 31 0.41 -1.13 -2.56
C ALA A 31 1.66 -0.71 -1.79
N THR A 32 2.85 -1.16 -2.23
CA THR A 32 4.13 -0.75 -1.63
C THR A 32 4.26 0.77 -1.58
N LEU A 33 4.04 1.45 -2.72
CA LEU A 33 4.18 2.91 -2.84
C LEU A 33 3.11 3.70 -2.08
N ASN A 34 1.96 3.09 -1.79
CA ASN A 34 0.88 3.70 -1.02
C ASN A 34 0.90 3.33 0.47
N SER A 35 1.79 2.44 0.92
CA SER A 35 1.91 2.07 2.33
C SER A 35 2.41 3.22 3.19
N ILE A 36 1.96 3.27 4.45
CA ILE A 36 2.40 4.26 5.45
C ILE A 36 3.90 4.13 5.70
N SER A 37 4.42 2.91 5.78
CA SER A 37 5.84 2.63 5.94
C SER A 37 6.67 3.25 4.81
N PHE A 38 6.27 3.04 3.55
CA PHE A 38 6.94 3.65 2.41
C PHE A 38 6.83 5.17 2.42
N ASP A 39 5.65 5.75 2.74
CA ASP A 39 5.49 7.19 2.81
C ASP A 39 6.41 7.83 3.85
N PHE A 40 6.56 7.18 5.01
CA PHE A 40 7.48 7.63 6.05
C PHE A 40 8.94 7.68 5.56
N PHE A 41 9.42 6.64 4.90
CA PHE A 41 10.77 6.64 4.31
C PHE A 41 10.91 7.70 3.22
N ALA A 42 9.95 7.77 2.30
CA ALA A 42 9.96 8.73 1.20
C ALA A 42 10.03 10.18 1.71
N ARG A 43 9.29 10.53 2.76
CA ARG A 43 9.31 11.87 3.36
C ARG A 43 10.65 12.26 3.95
N GLN A 44 11.43 11.30 4.43
CA GLN A 44 12.78 11.55 4.95
C GLN A 44 13.80 11.73 3.84
N THR A 45 13.64 11.02 2.72
CA THR A 45 14.59 11.13 1.60
C THR A 45 14.33 12.38 0.75
N VAL A 46 13.07 12.82 0.65
CA VAL A 46 12.71 13.95 -0.18
C VAL A 46 13.04 15.26 0.53
N GLY A 47 14.15 15.89 0.13
CA GLY A 47 14.59 17.18 0.68
C GLY A 47 13.82 18.42 0.19
N GLY A 48 12.79 18.28 -0.64
CA GLY A 48 12.07 19.40 -1.27
C GLY A 48 10.62 19.06 -1.63
N THR A 49 10.03 19.80 -2.57
CA THR A 49 8.63 19.62 -2.99
C THR A 49 8.45 18.64 -4.15
N HIS A 50 9.55 18.14 -4.72
CA HIS A 50 9.53 17.32 -5.93
C HIS A 50 10.03 15.91 -5.65
N PHE A 51 9.15 14.94 -5.87
CA PHE A 51 9.52 13.53 -5.93
C PHE A 51 9.96 13.18 -7.35
N ASN A 52 11.27 13.25 -7.63
CA ASN A 52 11.80 12.99 -8.97
C ASN A 52 12.16 11.51 -9.16
N HIS A 53 12.38 11.11 -10.42
CA HIS A 53 12.69 9.73 -10.78
C HIS A 53 14.02 9.21 -10.20
N TRP A 54 14.97 10.08 -9.86
CA TRP A 54 16.22 9.68 -9.23
C TRP A 54 16.00 9.22 -7.79
N ILE A 55 15.18 9.97 -7.04
CA ILE A 55 14.77 9.60 -5.67
C ILE A 55 14.01 8.27 -5.73
N LEU A 56 13.06 8.13 -6.65
CA LEU A 56 12.27 6.90 -6.82
C LEU A 56 13.15 5.65 -6.97
N LYS A 57 14.21 5.73 -7.80
CA LYS A 57 15.13 4.62 -8.06
C LYS A 57 15.95 4.19 -6.83
N GLN A 58 16.02 5.03 -5.80
CA GLN A 58 16.76 4.75 -4.57
C GLN A 58 15.84 4.29 -3.43
N MET A 59 14.53 4.26 -3.63
CA MET A 59 13.58 3.92 -2.57
C MET A 59 13.58 2.42 -2.27
N PRO A 60 13.40 2.03 -0.99
CA PRO A 60 13.25 0.63 -0.62
C PRO A 60 11.87 0.13 -1.08
N VAL A 61 11.87 -0.77 -2.06
CA VAL A 61 10.67 -1.48 -2.53
C VAL A 61 10.76 -2.92 -2.02
N VAL A 62 9.64 -3.42 -1.48
CA VAL A 62 9.53 -4.82 -1.06
C VAL A 62 9.73 -5.73 -2.26
N ASP A 63 10.57 -6.74 -2.09
CA ASP A 63 10.86 -7.71 -3.13
C ASP A 63 9.67 -8.66 -3.33
N TYR A 64 9.06 -8.59 -4.52
CA TYR A 64 7.91 -9.39 -4.91
C TYR A 64 8.24 -10.88 -4.96
N ASP A 65 9.44 -11.24 -5.45
CA ASP A 65 9.83 -12.62 -5.73
C ASP A 65 10.14 -13.43 -4.46
N HIS A 66 10.31 -12.75 -3.33
CA HIS A 66 10.56 -13.39 -2.04
C HIS A 66 9.28 -13.77 -1.27
N ILE A 67 8.10 -13.45 -1.80
CA ILE A 67 6.82 -13.72 -1.12
C ILE A 67 6.24 -15.06 -1.57
N ASN A 68 5.73 -15.85 -0.61
CA ASN A 68 5.01 -17.09 -0.90
C ASN A 68 3.78 -16.85 -1.80
N GLU A 69 3.64 -17.61 -2.89
CA GLU A 69 2.56 -17.46 -3.88
C GLU A 69 1.14 -17.51 -3.30
N SER A 70 0.91 -18.36 -2.30
CA SER A 70 -0.41 -18.48 -1.67
C SER A 70 -0.77 -17.20 -0.90
N PHE A 71 0.19 -16.64 -0.18
CA PHE A 71 0.04 -15.40 0.56
C PHE A 71 -0.03 -14.19 -0.37
N LEU A 72 0.84 -14.16 -1.39
CA LEU A 72 0.86 -13.13 -2.42
C LEU A 72 -0.50 -13.03 -3.12
N SER A 73 -1.12 -14.16 -3.45
CA SER A 73 -2.45 -14.19 -4.07
C SER A 73 -3.53 -13.53 -3.18
N ILE A 74 -3.44 -13.70 -1.86
CA ILE A 74 -4.35 -13.04 -0.90
C ILE A 74 -4.12 -11.54 -0.87
N ILE A 75 -2.86 -11.10 -0.81
CA ILE A 75 -2.50 -9.67 -0.82
C ILE A 75 -2.97 -9.02 -2.11
N ILE A 76 -2.65 -9.61 -3.26
CA ILE A 76 -3.03 -9.10 -4.57
C ILE A 76 -4.56 -8.96 -4.70
N ALA A 77 -5.33 -9.92 -4.18
CA ALA A 77 -6.79 -9.81 -4.18
C ALA A 77 -7.30 -8.61 -3.35
N LYS A 78 -6.70 -8.32 -2.19
CA LYS A 78 -7.02 -7.13 -1.38
C LYS A 78 -6.68 -5.84 -2.13
N ILE A 79 -5.51 -5.79 -2.77
CA ILE A 79 -5.09 -4.61 -3.54
C ILE A 79 -5.99 -4.39 -4.75
N PHE A 80 -6.33 -5.46 -5.47
CA PHE A 80 -7.25 -5.41 -6.59
C PHE A 80 -8.62 -4.87 -6.15
N HIS A 81 -9.15 -5.33 -5.02
CA HIS A 81 -10.39 -4.82 -4.45
C HIS A 81 -10.33 -3.30 -4.20
N LEU A 82 -9.22 -2.83 -3.62
CA LEU A 82 -9.02 -1.40 -3.37
C LEU A 82 -8.83 -0.56 -4.64
N SER A 83 -8.42 -1.18 -5.75
CA SER A 83 -8.05 -0.51 -7.00
C SER A 83 -9.20 -0.48 -8.00
N PHE A 84 -9.93 -1.57 -8.19
CA PHE A 84 -10.99 -1.70 -9.20
C PHE A 84 -12.31 -1.03 -8.77
N THR A 85 -12.38 0.29 -8.90
CA THR A 85 -13.52 1.11 -8.40
C THR A 85 -14.34 1.80 -9.50
N ALA A 86 -13.91 1.73 -10.76
CA ALA A 86 -14.60 2.34 -11.90
C ALA A 86 -14.52 1.46 -13.15
N PHE A 87 -15.50 1.61 -14.05
CA PHE A 87 -15.51 0.87 -15.33
C PHE A 87 -14.37 1.26 -16.27
N ASP A 88 -13.78 2.44 -16.11
CA ASP A 88 -12.59 2.86 -16.87
C ASP A 88 -11.38 1.94 -16.60
N LEU A 89 -11.39 1.24 -15.45
CA LEU A 89 -10.38 0.25 -15.07
C LEU A 89 -10.74 -1.17 -15.52
N LYS A 90 -11.78 -1.35 -16.37
CA LYS A 90 -12.16 -2.66 -16.90
C LYS A 90 -11.00 -3.41 -17.57
N PRO A 91 -10.07 -2.78 -18.33
CA PRO A 91 -8.92 -3.49 -18.87
C PRO A 91 -8.08 -4.20 -17.79
N MET A 92 -7.90 -3.56 -16.63
CA MET A 92 -7.20 -4.15 -15.47
C MET A 92 -7.98 -5.34 -14.90
N ALA A 93 -9.31 -5.24 -14.81
CA ALA A 93 -10.15 -6.34 -14.34
C ALA A 93 -10.16 -7.53 -15.31
N ASP A 94 -10.22 -7.27 -16.61
CA ASP A 94 -10.16 -8.30 -17.65
C ASP A 94 -8.81 -9.05 -17.59
N GLU A 95 -7.69 -8.33 -17.45
CA GLU A 95 -6.35 -8.92 -17.28
C GLU A 95 -6.23 -9.71 -15.97
N PHE A 96 -6.88 -9.24 -14.89
CA PHE A 96 -6.95 -9.96 -13.62
C PHE A 96 -7.82 -11.24 -13.69
N GLY A 97 -8.64 -11.39 -14.73
CA GLY A 97 -9.62 -12.47 -14.86
C GLY A 97 -10.91 -12.24 -14.05
N TYR A 98 -11.22 -10.99 -13.69
CA TYR A 98 -12.44 -10.62 -12.96
C TYR A 98 -13.49 -10.02 -13.90
N SER A 99 -14.65 -10.67 -13.99
CA SER A 99 -15.76 -10.27 -14.86
C SER A 99 -16.91 -9.54 -14.16
N GLY A 100 -16.75 -9.22 -12.87
CA GLY A 100 -17.77 -8.52 -12.07
C GLY A 100 -17.79 -7.01 -12.29
N ASN A 101 -18.73 -6.35 -11.61
CA ASN A 101 -18.80 -4.89 -11.58
C ASN A 101 -17.66 -4.30 -10.71
N PRO A 102 -17.25 -3.05 -10.95
CA PRO A 102 -16.35 -2.35 -10.04
C PRO A 102 -16.86 -2.37 -8.59
N PHE A 103 -15.92 -2.47 -7.65
CA PHE A 103 -16.24 -2.48 -6.22
C PHE A 103 -16.85 -1.14 -5.82
N VAL A 104 -18.02 -1.20 -5.18
CA VAL A 104 -18.72 -0.02 -4.68
C VAL A 104 -17.92 0.57 -3.53
N TRP A 105 -17.78 1.90 -3.51
CA TRP A 105 -17.06 2.58 -2.45
C TRP A 105 -17.70 2.35 -1.07
N ASN A 106 -17.00 1.63 -0.20
CA ASN A 106 -17.37 1.38 1.19
C ASN A 106 -16.24 1.83 2.12
N GLU A 107 -16.48 2.88 2.92
CA GLU A 107 -15.46 3.47 3.79
C GLU A 107 -14.93 2.47 4.84
N ARG A 108 -15.79 1.61 5.40
CA ARG A 108 -15.39 0.67 6.45
C ARG A 108 -14.53 -0.46 5.91
N GLU A 109 -14.96 -1.07 4.81
CA GLU A 109 -14.21 -2.17 4.17
C GLU A 109 -12.88 -1.65 3.63
N ARG A 110 -12.89 -0.48 2.99
CA ARG A 110 -11.68 0.16 2.48
C ARG A 110 -10.68 0.45 3.61
N PHE A 111 -11.15 1.04 4.71
CA PHE A 111 -10.32 1.30 5.88
C PHE A 111 -9.68 0.01 6.41
N GLN A 112 -10.47 -1.05 6.57
CA GLN A 112 -9.97 -2.33 7.06
C GLN A 112 -8.88 -2.91 6.14
N LEU A 113 -9.16 -2.99 4.84
CA LEU A 113 -8.19 -3.51 3.86
C LEU A 113 -6.91 -2.68 3.80
N GLN A 114 -7.01 -1.35 3.93
CA GLN A 114 -5.84 -0.47 3.97
C GLN A 114 -5.00 -0.72 5.23
N CYS A 115 -5.63 -0.76 6.42
CA CYS A 115 -4.91 -1.05 7.66
C CYS A 115 -4.27 -2.45 7.65
N GLU A 116 -4.94 -3.43 7.05
CA GLU A 116 -4.37 -4.78 6.90
C GLU A 116 -3.13 -4.77 6.02
N LEU A 117 -3.17 -4.07 4.87
CA LEU A 117 -2.00 -3.93 4.02
C LEU A 117 -0.88 -3.17 4.74
N ASP A 118 -1.16 -2.06 5.41
CA ASP A 118 -0.14 -1.29 6.14
C ASP A 118 0.56 -2.14 7.21
N ALA A 119 -0.18 -2.98 7.94
CA ALA A 119 0.41 -3.91 8.91
C ALA A 119 1.28 -4.99 8.23
N ILE A 120 0.80 -5.59 7.14
CA ILE A 120 1.57 -6.57 6.36
C ILE A 120 2.87 -5.95 5.81
N PHE A 121 2.78 -4.75 5.23
CA PHE A 121 3.94 -4.04 4.69
C PHE A 121 4.94 -3.66 5.78
N ALA A 122 4.49 -3.33 7.00
CA ALA A 122 5.41 -3.12 8.12
C ALA A 122 6.27 -4.36 8.40
N HIS A 123 5.68 -5.56 8.37
CA HIS A 123 6.46 -6.81 8.49
C HIS A 123 7.41 -7.02 7.30
N PHE A 124 7.00 -6.72 6.07
CA PHE A 124 7.89 -6.81 4.90
C PHE A 124 9.10 -5.88 4.99
N TYR A 125 8.94 -4.71 5.61
CA TYR A 125 10.04 -3.80 5.88
C TYR A 125 10.87 -4.15 7.11
N GLY A 126 10.50 -5.19 7.87
CA GLY A 126 11.18 -5.55 9.12
C GLY A 126 11.03 -4.49 10.22
N ILE A 127 9.98 -3.67 10.15
CA ILE A 127 9.69 -2.64 11.14
C ILE A 127 9.16 -3.31 12.41
N GLU A 128 9.72 -2.98 13.57
CA GLU A 128 9.21 -3.44 14.86
C GLU A 128 7.95 -2.67 15.28
N LYS A 129 7.17 -3.23 16.20
CA LYS A 129 5.89 -2.64 16.61
C LYS A 129 6.05 -1.22 17.17
N GLU A 130 7.05 -1.01 18.01
CA GLU A 130 7.36 0.30 18.60
C GLU A 130 7.80 1.31 17.54
N GLU A 131 8.50 0.85 16.50
CA GLU A 131 8.87 1.68 15.36
C GLU A 131 7.65 2.02 14.52
N MET A 132 6.72 1.07 14.33
CA MET A 132 5.46 1.33 13.64
C MET A 132 4.58 2.33 14.40
N ASP A 133 4.52 2.22 15.73
CA ASP A 133 3.86 3.20 16.61
C ASP A 133 4.42 4.61 16.40
N TYR A 134 5.75 4.73 16.41
CA TYR A 134 6.44 5.98 16.15
C TYR A 134 6.17 6.52 14.75
N ILE A 135 6.24 5.68 13.72
CA ILE A 135 5.95 6.04 12.32
C ILE A 135 4.55 6.65 12.22
N LEU A 136 3.53 6.00 12.79
CA LEU A 136 2.14 6.46 12.77
C LEU A 136 1.95 7.81 13.46
N GLU A 137 2.74 8.11 14.49
CA GLU A 137 2.74 9.42 15.17
C GLU A 137 3.27 10.56 14.28
N THR A 138 4.08 10.26 13.26
CA THR A 138 4.61 11.28 12.33
C THR A 138 3.58 11.80 11.31
N PHE A 139 2.35 11.29 11.33
CA PHE A 139 1.26 11.68 10.43
C PHE A 139 0.18 12.53 11.14
N PRO A 140 0.45 13.80 11.50
CA PRO A 140 -0.44 14.62 12.33
C PRO A 140 -1.79 14.93 11.68
N ILE A 141 -1.86 14.94 10.35
CA ILE A 141 -3.12 15.18 9.62
C ILE A 141 -4.07 13.99 9.76
N VAL A 142 -3.54 12.77 9.64
CA VAL A 142 -4.34 11.54 9.81
C VAL A 142 -4.84 11.47 11.26
N LYS A 143 -3.93 11.63 12.22
CA LYS A 143 -4.25 11.68 13.66
C LYS A 143 -5.36 12.69 13.99
N ARG A 144 -5.24 13.92 13.52
CA ARG A 144 -6.25 14.96 13.76
C ARG A 144 -7.61 14.62 13.15
N LYS A 145 -7.64 14.08 11.93
CA LYS A 145 -8.88 13.70 11.24
C LYS A 145 -9.58 12.56 11.97
N ASP A 146 -8.82 11.57 12.42
CA ASP A 146 -9.34 10.44 13.18
C ASP A 146 -9.90 10.88 14.53
N ILE A 147 -9.15 11.66 15.31
CA ILE A 147 -9.62 12.16 16.61
C ILE A 147 -10.89 13.01 16.44
N ALA A 148 -10.95 13.86 15.41
CA ALA A 148 -12.12 14.68 15.15
C ALA A 148 -13.36 13.86 14.76
N LYS A 149 -13.19 12.74 14.04
CA LYS A 149 -14.30 11.90 13.54
C LYS A 149 -14.71 10.79 14.51
N TYR A 150 -13.74 10.20 15.22
CA TYR A 150 -13.92 8.97 16.01
C TYR A 150 -13.56 9.12 17.49
N GLY A 151 -12.95 10.23 17.91
CA GLY A 151 -12.53 10.45 19.30
C GLY A 151 -11.23 9.77 19.70
N SER A 152 -10.68 8.89 18.86
CA SER A 152 -9.40 8.19 19.06
C SER A 152 -8.55 8.22 17.78
N TYR A 153 -7.28 7.84 17.88
CA TYR A 153 -6.44 7.66 16.68
C TYR A 153 -6.69 6.27 16.07
N ARG A 154 -7.92 6.07 15.58
CA ARG A 154 -8.43 4.77 15.12
C ARG A 154 -7.51 4.07 14.12
N THR A 155 -6.93 4.78 13.15
CA THR A 155 -5.99 4.20 12.17
C THR A 155 -4.80 3.57 12.86
N LYS A 156 -4.18 4.28 13.81
CA LYS A 156 -3.04 3.79 14.60
C LYS A 156 -3.41 2.56 15.41
N GLU A 157 -4.51 2.64 16.17
CA GLU A 157 -5.01 1.55 17.01
C GLU A 157 -5.28 0.29 16.19
N THR A 158 -5.92 0.44 15.02
CA THR A 158 -6.26 -0.68 14.13
C THR A 158 -5.02 -1.31 13.51
N ILE A 159 -4.08 -0.49 13.00
CA ILE A 159 -2.85 -1.00 12.38
C ILE A 159 -2.00 -1.74 13.40
N LEU A 160 -1.84 -1.22 14.62
CA LEU A 160 -1.05 -1.88 15.66
C LEU A 160 -1.70 -3.18 16.16
N GLN A 161 -3.03 -3.25 16.19
CA GLN A 161 -3.72 -4.50 16.48
C GLN A 161 -3.47 -5.53 15.36
N LEU A 162 -3.66 -5.12 14.09
CA LEU A 162 -3.45 -6.00 12.94
C LEU A 162 -1.99 -6.43 12.78
N TYR A 163 -1.04 -5.60 13.20
CA TYR A 163 0.37 -5.94 13.26
C TYR A 163 0.62 -7.15 14.18
N ASP A 164 -0.02 -7.20 15.35
CA ASP A 164 0.07 -8.38 16.22
C ASP A 164 -0.61 -9.60 15.57
N GLU A 165 -1.78 -9.41 14.96
CA GLU A 165 -2.52 -10.49 14.28
C GLU A 165 -1.76 -11.08 13.07
N PHE A 166 -0.90 -10.29 12.44
CA PHE A 166 -0.09 -10.67 11.29
C PHE A 166 1.36 -10.99 11.62
N GLU A 167 1.71 -11.20 12.89
CA GLU A 167 3.07 -11.61 13.29
C GLU A 167 3.57 -12.85 12.53
N TRP A 168 2.68 -13.76 12.16
CA TRP A 168 2.98 -14.94 11.35
C TRP A 168 3.58 -14.63 9.98
N VAL A 169 3.37 -13.42 9.43
CA VAL A 169 3.98 -12.98 8.17
C VAL A 169 5.51 -12.98 8.26
N ARG A 170 6.09 -12.68 9.44
CA ARG A 170 7.54 -12.75 9.64
C ARG A 170 8.07 -14.18 9.48
N ASN A 171 7.28 -15.18 9.87
CA ASN A 171 7.70 -16.57 9.75
C ASN A 171 7.72 -17.00 8.27
N GLU A 172 6.72 -16.61 7.48
CA GLU A 172 6.68 -16.87 6.04
C GLU A 172 7.85 -16.24 5.27
N LEU A 173 8.36 -15.09 5.74
CA LEU A 173 9.55 -14.45 5.15
C LEU A 173 10.86 -15.15 5.53
N ASN A 174 10.93 -15.76 6.70
CA ASN A 174 12.13 -16.39 7.25
C ASN A 174 12.25 -17.90 6.94
N GLU A 175 11.18 -18.54 6.46
CA GLU A 175 11.15 -19.99 6.16
C GLU A 175 11.87 -20.39 4.84
N LYS A 176 12.81 -19.59 4.33
CA LYS A 176 13.65 -19.92 3.18
C LYS A 176 15.14 -19.66 3.43
#